data_AF-A0A7V9C4F3-F1
#
_entry.id   AF-A0A7V9C4F3-F1
#
_cell.length_a   1.000
_cell.length_b   1.000
_cell.length_c   1.000
_cell.angle_alpha   90.00
_cell.angle_beta   90.00
_cell.angle_gamma   90.00
#
_symmetry.space_group_name_H-M   'P 1'
#
loop_
_entity.id
_entity.type
_entity.pdbx_description
1 polymer ?
#
loop_
_entity_poly.entity_id
_entity_poly.type
_entity_poly.pdbx_seq_one_letter_code
_entity_poly.pdbx_strand_id
1 'polypeptide(L)'
;MPVVRKRQIENLEQLSGEELEAFVNSLPAGKENIEDLFDYLEIRLEKDPCNHSLRFAMQFMMENRLNFPKITSWLNDNGGYCDCKVLEQITPEWRKVFD
;
A
#
# COMPACT_ATOMS: atom_id res chain seq x y z
N MET A 1 3.29 24.19 13.55
CA MET A 1 4.36 23.31 13.05
C MET A 1 3.68 22.24 12.21
N PRO A 2 4.12 21.96 10.97
CA PRO A 2 3.61 20.80 10.25
C PRO A 2 4.01 19.57 11.07
N VAL A 3 3.02 18.75 11.42
CA VAL A 3 3.30 17.45 12.06
C VAL A 3 3.86 16.57 10.95
N VAL A 4 5.18 16.38 10.93
CA VAL A 4 5.82 15.40 10.04
C VAL A 4 5.38 14.03 10.51
N ARG A 5 4.52 13.36 9.72
CA ARG A 5 4.06 12.01 10.04
C ARG A 5 5.16 11.00 9.71
N LYS A 6 5.22 9.90 10.47
CA LYS A 6 6.40 9.02 10.53
C LYS A 6 6.53 8.14 9.28
N ARG A 7 5.41 7.78 8.65
CA ARG A 7 5.38 6.93 7.44
C ARG A 7 5.15 7.81 6.22
N GLN A 8 5.76 7.43 5.08
CA GLN A 8 5.64 8.20 3.83
C GLN A 8 4.17 8.37 3.39
N ILE A 9 3.36 7.31 3.50
CA ILE A 9 1.94 7.32 3.07
C ILE A 9 1.11 8.36 3.83
N GLU A 10 1.46 8.61 5.10
CA GLU A 10 0.72 9.53 5.94
C GLU A 10 0.92 10.99 5.50
N ASN A 11 1.98 11.31 4.75
CA ASN A 11 2.25 12.68 4.30
C ASN A 11 1.63 13.03 2.94
N LEU A 12 0.96 12.08 2.27
CA LEU A 12 0.50 12.26 0.88
C LEU A 12 -0.42 13.46 0.66
N GLU A 13 -1.38 13.70 1.56
CA GLU A 13 -2.34 14.82 1.45
C GLU A 13 -1.67 16.21 1.44
N GLN A 14 -0.41 16.29 1.90
CA GLN A 14 0.34 17.54 2.01
C GLN A 14 1.28 17.77 0.82
N LEU A 15 1.46 16.77 -0.05
CA LEU A 15 2.36 16.86 -1.19
C LEU A 15 1.77 17.75 -2.29
N SER A 16 2.62 18.58 -2.88
CA SER A 16 2.31 19.29 -4.12
C SER A 16 2.22 18.33 -5.31
N GLY A 17 1.75 18.81 -6.46
CA GLY A 17 1.62 17.98 -7.67
C GLY A 17 2.94 17.36 -8.13
N GLU A 18 4.05 18.11 -8.08
CA GLU A 18 5.39 17.61 -8.44
C GLU A 18 5.89 16.56 -7.44
N GLU A 19 5.63 16.77 -6.14
CA GLU A 19 5.98 15.81 -5.09
C GLU A 19 5.13 14.54 -5.16
N LEU A 20 3.85 14.64 -5.53
CA LEU A 20 2.98 13.49 -5.76
C LEU A 20 3.44 12.68 -6.98
N GLU A 21 3.82 13.35 -8.07
CA GLU A 21 4.38 12.67 -9.25
C GLU A 21 5.70 11.96 -8.90
N ALA A 22 6.59 12.62 -8.16
CA ALA A 22 7.83 12.00 -7.67
C ALA A 22 7.55 10.80 -6.76
N PHE A 23 6.55 10.90 -5.87
CA PHE A 23 6.11 9.80 -5.03
C PHE A 23 5.62 8.61 -5.87
N VAL A 24 4.72 8.85 -6.84
CA VAL A 24 4.19 7.79 -7.72
C VAL A 24 5.33 7.12 -8.51
N ASN A 25 6.29 7.90 -9.01
CA ASN A 25 7.47 7.38 -9.70
C ASN A 25 8.42 6.59 -8.78
N SER A 26 8.37 6.80 -7.47
CA SER A 26 9.18 6.10 -6.48
C SER A 26 8.58 4.78 -5.97
N LEU A 27 7.32 4.49 -6.32
CA LEU A 27 6.61 3.31 -5.85
C LEU A 27 7.34 2.00 -6.27
N PRO A 28 7.22 0.94 -5.45
CA PRO A 28 7.85 -0.35 -5.74
C PRO A 28 7.23 -1.08 -6.95
N ALA A 29 6.04 -0.64 -7.37
CA ALA A 29 5.30 -1.05 -8.56
C ALA A 29 4.46 0.15 -9.05
N GLY A 30 3.89 0.09 -10.26
CA GLY A 30 3.02 1.17 -10.76
C GLY A 30 1.81 1.39 -9.84
N LYS A 31 1.29 2.63 -9.80
CA LYS A 31 0.10 3.04 -9.02
C LYS A 31 -1.04 2.03 -9.14
N GLU A 32 -1.40 1.65 -10.37
CA GLU A 32 -2.48 0.70 -10.65
C GLU A 32 -2.25 -0.66 -9.97
N ASN A 33 -1.01 -1.18 -9.94
CA ASN A 33 -0.73 -2.45 -9.25
C ASN A 33 -0.89 -2.36 -7.73
N ILE A 34 -0.65 -1.17 -7.14
CA ILE A 34 -0.84 -0.94 -5.71
C ILE A 34 -2.34 -0.83 -5.38
N GLU A 35 -3.12 -0.21 -6.26
CA GLU A 35 -4.58 -0.11 -6.14
C GLU A 35 -5.24 -1.48 -6.31
N ASP A 36 -4.86 -2.21 -7.35
CA ASP A 36 -5.31 -3.59 -7.60
C ASP A 36 -4.97 -4.53 -6.42
N LEU A 37 -3.84 -4.30 -5.75
CA LEU A 37 -3.49 -5.04 -4.54
C LEU A 37 -4.48 -4.75 -3.42
N PHE A 38 -4.86 -3.49 -3.18
CA PHE A 38 -5.82 -3.15 -2.13
C PHE A 38 -7.17 -3.79 -2.39
N ASP A 39 -7.68 -3.67 -3.62
CA ASP A 39 -8.97 -4.25 -4.01
C ASP A 39 -8.94 -5.79 -3.90
N TYR A 40 -7.83 -6.41 -4.28
CA TYR A 40 -7.62 -7.84 -4.10
C TYR A 40 -7.69 -8.24 -2.63
N LEU A 41 -7.00 -7.50 -1.75
CA LEU A 41 -6.98 -7.78 -0.32
C LEU A 41 -8.36 -7.62 0.32
N GLU A 42 -9.14 -6.59 -0.06
CA GLU A 42 -10.51 -6.39 0.42
C GLU A 42 -11.38 -7.60 0.09
N ILE A 43 -11.40 -8.02 -1.17
CA ILE A 43 -12.20 -9.17 -1.63
C ILE A 43 -11.77 -10.48 -0.95
N ARG A 44 -10.47 -10.67 -0.70
CA ARG A 44 -9.98 -11.90 -0.05
C ARG A 44 -10.28 -11.92 1.43
N LEU A 45 -10.14 -10.80 2.13
CA LEU A 45 -10.38 -10.71 3.57
C LEU A 45 -11.86 -10.78 3.96
N GLU A 46 -12.77 -10.46 3.04
CA GLU A 46 -14.20 -10.75 3.22
C GLU A 46 -14.51 -12.26 3.30
N LYS A 47 -13.71 -13.09 2.62
CA LYS A 47 -13.96 -14.55 2.49
C LYS A 47 -13.14 -15.38 3.45
N ASP A 48 -11.90 -14.97 3.72
CA ASP A 48 -10.96 -15.68 4.57
C ASP A 48 -10.22 -14.67 5.47
N PRO A 49 -10.38 -14.76 6.80
CA PRO A 49 -9.83 -13.77 7.73
C PRO A 49 -8.30 -13.70 7.66
N CYS A 50 -7.77 -12.54 8.03
CA CYS A 50 -6.32 -12.36 8.07
C CYS A 50 -5.68 -13.26 9.15
N ASN A 51 -4.59 -13.93 8.77
CA ASN A 51 -3.78 -14.77 9.66
C ASN A 51 -2.51 -14.04 10.16
N HIS A 52 -2.52 -12.71 10.18
CA HIS A 52 -1.39 -11.85 10.53
C HIS A 52 -0.13 -12.06 9.68
N SER A 53 -0.29 -12.49 8.43
CA SER A 53 0.78 -12.54 7.44
C SER A 53 0.38 -11.73 6.19
N LEU A 54 1.32 -11.60 5.24
CA LEU A 54 1.09 -11.02 3.91
C LEU A 54 0.72 -12.09 2.88
N ARG A 55 -0.01 -13.14 3.28
CA ARG A 55 -0.29 -14.31 2.44
C ARG A 55 -0.99 -13.91 1.14
N PHE A 56 -2.03 -13.09 1.22
CA PHE A 56 -2.78 -12.68 0.06
C PHE A 56 -2.02 -11.66 -0.78
N ALA A 57 -1.30 -10.72 -0.15
CA ALA A 57 -0.44 -9.81 -0.89
C ALA A 57 0.64 -10.57 -1.67
N MET A 58 1.28 -11.59 -1.07
CA MET A 58 2.21 -12.47 -1.75
C MET A 58 1.54 -13.24 -2.90
N GLN A 59 0.33 -13.77 -2.69
CA GLN A 59 -0.41 -14.43 -3.77
C GLN A 59 -0.64 -13.47 -4.96
N PHE A 60 -1.11 -12.25 -4.70
CA PHE A 60 -1.32 -11.22 -5.72
C PHE A 60 -0.03 -10.87 -6.47
N MET A 61 1.07 -10.66 -5.74
CA MET A 61 2.37 -10.37 -6.35
C MET A 61 2.86 -11.51 -7.25
N MET A 62 2.60 -12.77 -6.85
CA MET A 62 2.93 -13.94 -7.67
C MET A 62 2.13 -13.98 -8.97
N GLU A 63 0.81 -13.80 -8.85
CA GLU A 63 -0.14 -13.84 -9.97
C GLU A 63 0.17 -12.74 -11.01
N ASN A 64 0.62 -11.57 -10.54
CA ASN A 64 0.93 -10.41 -11.38
C ASN A 64 2.42 -10.23 -11.71
N ARG A 65 3.28 -11.20 -11.32
CA ARG A 65 4.75 -11.17 -11.56
C ARG A 65 5.45 -9.93 -11.01
N LEU A 66 5.03 -9.48 -9.84
CA LEU A 66 5.57 -8.30 -9.17
C LEU A 66 6.78 -8.62 -8.29
N ASN A 67 7.56 -7.59 -7.95
CA ASN A 67 8.77 -7.74 -7.14
C ASN A 67 8.44 -7.84 -5.64
N PHE A 68 8.38 -9.08 -5.13
CA PHE A 68 8.03 -9.34 -3.73
C PHE A 68 8.88 -8.55 -2.73
N PRO A 69 10.23 -8.61 -2.75
CA PRO A 69 11.02 -7.90 -1.74
C PRO A 69 10.74 -6.40 -1.70
N LYS A 70 10.61 -5.75 -2.87
CA LYS A 70 10.37 -4.30 -2.95
C LYS A 70 9.00 -3.93 -2.40
N ILE A 71 7.94 -4.62 -2.83
CA ILE A 71 6.58 -4.31 -2.38
C ILE A 71 6.42 -4.65 -0.90
N THR A 72 6.90 -5.80 -0.43
CA THR A 72 6.84 -6.16 0.99
C THR A 72 7.59 -5.17 1.87
N SER A 73 8.77 -4.70 1.46
CA SER A 73 9.48 -3.64 2.21
C SER A 73 8.63 -2.38 2.30
N TRP A 74 8.10 -1.90 1.18
CA TRP A 74 7.29 -0.69 1.14
C TRP A 74 6.01 -0.81 1.98
N LEU A 75 5.34 -1.97 1.98
CA LEU A 75 4.19 -2.23 2.84
C LEU A 75 4.60 -2.14 4.32
N ASN A 76 5.68 -2.82 4.71
CA ASN A 76 6.18 -2.82 6.09
C ASN A 76 6.59 -1.42 6.56
N ASP A 77 7.27 -0.65 5.71
CA ASP A 77 7.70 0.72 5.99
C ASP A 77 6.50 1.66 6.21
N ASN A 78 5.35 1.33 5.61
CA ASN A 78 4.07 2.02 5.79
C ASN A 78 3.13 1.34 6.80
N GLY A 79 3.62 0.38 7.58
CA GLY A 79 2.86 -0.27 8.67
C GLY A 79 1.99 -1.46 8.25
N GLY A 80 2.03 -1.87 7.00
CA GLY A 80 1.34 -3.03 6.44
C GLY A 80 2.05 -4.35 6.72
N TYR A 81 2.16 -4.75 7.99
CA TYR A 81 2.84 -5.99 8.40
C TYR A 81 2.03 -7.29 8.19
N CYS A 82 0.71 -7.17 7.95
CA CYS A 82 -0.20 -8.24 7.51
C CYS A 82 -1.15 -7.68 6.46
N ASP A 83 -1.83 -8.56 5.72
CA ASP A 83 -2.88 -8.19 4.76
C ASP A 83 -3.91 -7.23 5.38
N CYS A 84 -4.32 -7.50 6.63
CA CYS A 84 -5.19 -6.63 7.42
C CYS A 84 -4.66 -5.21 7.63
N LYS A 85 -3.38 -5.09 8.00
CA LYS A 85 -2.76 -3.80 8.31
C LYS A 85 -2.47 -2.99 7.06
N VAL A 86 -2.32 -3.63 5.89
CA VAL A 86 -2.27 -2.91 4.62
C VAL A 86 -3.56 -2.10 4.45
N LEU A 87 -4.72 -2.75 4.59
CA LEU A 87 -6.02 -2.08 4.47
C LEU A 87 -6.31 -1.09 5.60
N GLU A 88 -5.85 -1.35 6.81
CA GLU A 88 -6.12 -0.45 7.95
C GLU A 88 -5.17 0.75 8.03
N GLN A 89 -3.93 0.64 7.54
CA GLN A 89 -2.88 1.65 7.76
C GLN A 89 -2.46 2.37 6.49
N ILE A 90 -2.60 1.75 5.31
CA ILE A 90 -2.08 2.28 4.05
C ILE A 90 -3.23 2.74 3.16
N THR A 91 -4.18 1.84 2.87
CA THR A 91 -5.31 2.12 1.97
C THR A 91 -6.09 3.40 2.31
N PRO A 92 -6.39 3.73 3.58
CA PRO A 92 -7.15 4.94 3.89
C PRO A 92 -6.38 6.22 3.59
N GLU A 93 -5.07 6.25 3.88
CA GLU A 93 -4.23 7.42 3.57
C GLU A 93 -4.00 7.56 2.06
N TRP A 94 -3.88 6.44 1.34
CA TRP A 94 -3.79 6.41 -0.12
C TRP A 94 -5.05 6.98 -0.78
N ARG A 95 -6.23 6.47 -0.39
CA ARG A 95 -7.52 6.84 -1.00
C ARG A 95 -7.90 8.30 -0.77
N LYS A 96 -7.41 8.96 0.29
CA LYS A 96 -7.61 10.41 0.47
C LYS A 96 -7.04 11.26 -0.67
N VAL A 97 -6.07 10.72 -1.41
CA VAL A 97 -5.32 11.44 -2.45
C VAL A 97 -5.62 10.91 -3.85
N PHE A 98 -5.89 9.62 -3.98
CA PHE A 98 -5.99 8.94 -5.27
C PHE A 98 -7.38 8.43 -5.67
N ASP A 99 -8.38 8.46 -4.76
CA ASP A 99 -9.81 8.23 -5.09
C ASP A 99 -10.53 9.55 -5.38
#